data_AF-A0A532EDU7-F1
#
_entry.id   AF-A0A532EDU7-F1
#
_cell.length_a   1.000
_cell.length_b   1.000
_cell.length_c   1.000
_cell.angle_alpha   90.00
_cell.angle_beta   90.00
_cell.angle_gamma   90.00
#
_symmetry.space_group_name_H-M   'P 1'
#
loop_
_entity.id
_entity.type
_entity.pdbx_description
1 polymer ?
#
loop_
_entity_poly.entity_id
_entity_poly.type
_entity_poly.pdbx_seq_one_letter_code
_entity_poly.pdbx_strand_id
1 'polypeptide(L)'
;MTGSHVDITERKRAEDALTQSESTLRSFFNSGAMMMGIVELLDGDILHVSDNRCVASFFGTTPELMQGRLASELGAPPDILALWHRSYEESERTKQPVRFEYVHPQKGSGVELRLSATVCWIGIGPSGRSRYAYVVDDVTEARCLAEALGQTAERYHGVVTALAEGVVLHDEQGRIIACNPSAERILGLTADQLMGRTPVDPGWQAIHEDGSHFAPDQRPPMVTLRTGRPCSNVIMGLSRPTGEQRWISINTQAILRASDARPYAVVGSFHDITERRRAEQALLEVQSQLEQRVRERTARIQQLESQRSQAEKLAALGHLAADIAHEVNNPLAGITNAFHLVKQGIGSEHRHYRFVDLIDREIQRLTAIVKKMYTLYQG
;
A
#
# COMPACT_ATOMS: atom_id res chain seq x y z
N MET A 1 41.36 -74.63 -65.50
CA MET A 1 40.60 -74.27 -64.28
C MET A 1 41.04 -72.88 -63.87
N THR A 2 40.44 -71.85 -64.45
CA THR A 2 40.74 -70.44 -64.15
C THR A 2 39.76 -69.96 -63.09
N GLY A 3 40.25 -69.85 -61.85
CA GLY A 3 39.48 -69.30 -60.73
C GLY A 3 39.53 -67.77 -60.78
N SER A 4 38.37 -67.14 -60.97
CA SER A 4 38.18 -65.71 -60.78
C SER A 4 38.15 -65.40 -59.29
N HIS A 5 39.24 -64.85 -58.74
CA HIS A 5 39.23 -64.23 -57.41
C HIS A 5 38.54 -62.87 -57.52
N VAL A 6 37.29 -62.78 -57.07
CA VAL A 6 36.58 -61.51 -56.90
C VAL A 6 37.11 -60.85 -55.62
N ASP A 7 37.52 -59.59 -55.71
CA ASP A 7 37.92 -58.76 -54.57
C ASP A 7 36.67 -58.42 -53.73
N ILE A 8 36.63 -58.89 -52.48
CA ILE A 8 35.49 -58.74 -51.55
C ILE A 8 35.78 -57.63 -50.52
N THR A 9 36.94 -56.98 -50.55
CA THR A 9 37.38 -56.05 -49.51
C THR A 9 36.54 -54.76 -49.49
N GLU A 10 36.18 -54.21 -50.65
CA GLU A 10 35.32 -53.02 -50.71
C GLU A 10 33.89 -53.30 -50.23
N ARG A 11 33.34 -54.47 -50.62
CA ARG A 11 32.00 -54.89 -50.18
C ARG A 11 31.93 -55.07 -48.67
N LYS A 12 32.92 -55.73 -48.07
CA LYS A 12 32.99 -55.91 -46.61
C LYS A 12 33.11 -54.57 -45.87
N ARG A 13 33.94 -53.63 -46.36
CA ARG A 13 34.05 -52.30 -45.75
C ARG A 13 32.73 -51.51 -45.82
N ALA A 14 31.98 -51.64 -46.92
CA ALA A 14 30.67 -51.02 -47.04
C ALA A 14 29.62 -51.66 -46.12
N GLU A 15 29.60 -53.00 -46.03
CA GLU A 15 28.73 -53.74 -45.12
C GLU A 15 29.03 -53.43 -43.65
N ASP A 16 30.31 -53.35 -43.28
CA ASP A 16 30.76 -52.99 -41.93
C ASP A 16 30.39 -51.54 -41.57
N ALA A 17 30.60 -50.61 -42.51
CA ALA A 17 30.23 -49.19 -42.33
C ALA A 17 28.72 -49.00 -42.18
N LEU A 18 27.92 -49.72 -42.98
CA LEU A 18 26.45 -49.70 -42.87
C LEU A 18 26.01 -50.24 -41.51
N THR A 19 26.55 -51.39 -41.10
CA THR A 19 26.25 -52.02 -39.80
C THR A 19 26.60 -51.08 -38.64
N GLN A 20 27.75 -50.41 -38.70
CA GLN A 20 28.19 -49.46 -37.68
C GLN A 20 27.28 -48.22 -37.61
N SER A 21 26.87 -47.68 -38.76
CA SER A 21 25.96 -46.53 -38.85
C SER A 21 24.57 -46.89 -38.31
N GLU A 22 24.03 -48.04 -38.71
CA GLU A 22 22.73 -48.54 -38.22
C GLU A 22 22.75 -48.78 -36.71
N SER A 23 23.82 -49.38 -36.19
CA SER A 23 24.00 -49.59 -34.75
C SER A 23 24.01 -48.26 -33.99
N THR A 24 24.75 -47.27 -34.48
CA THR A 24 24.86 -45.94 -33.86
C THR A 24 23.50 -45.22 -33.83
N LEU A 25 22.78 -45.20 -34.96
CA LEU A 25 21.45 -44.59 -35.06
C LEU A 25 20.43 -45.29 -34.15
N ARG A 26 20.45 -46.62 -34.12
CA ARG A 26 19.58 -47.42 -33.26
C ARG A 26 19.85 -47.16 -31.78
N SER A 27 21.12 -47.04 -31.39
CA SER A 27 21.50 -46.69 -30.02
C SER A 27 20.99 -45.30 -29.65
N PHE A 28 21.23 -44.29 -30.48
CA PHE A 28 20.74 -42.92 -30.25
C PHE A 28 19.21 -42.87 -30.10
N PHE A 29 18.50 -43.50 -31.04
CA PHE A 29 17.05 -43.59 -31.05
C PHE A 29 16.52 -44.21 -29.74
N ASN A 30 17.09 -45.33 -29.31
CA ASN A 30 16.64 -46.07 -28.12
C ASN A 30 17.07 -45.45 -26.79
N SER A 31 18.17 -44.71 -26.74
CA SER A 31 18.65 -44.04 -25.52
C SER A 31 18.05 -42.64 -25.31
N GLY A 32 17.35 -42.10 -26.31
CA GLY A 32 16.76 -40.77 -26.25
C GLY A 32 15.75 -40.63 -25.11
N ALA A 33 15.81 -39.51 -24.39
CA ALA A 33 14.87 -39.17 -23.32
C ALA A 33 13.51 -38.64 -23.84
N MET A 34 13.46 -38.23 -25.12
CA MET A 34 12.22 -37.84 -25.78
C MET A 34 11.52 -39.05 -26.37
N MET A 35 10.19 -39.00 -26.40
CA MET A 35 9.38 -39.96 -27.14
C MET A 35 9.55 -39.70 -28.63
N MET A 36 9.99 -40.70 -29.40
CA MET A 36 10.12 -40.56 -30.84
C MET A 36 9.86 -41.86 -31.56
N GLY A 37 9.39 -41.73 -32.80
CA GLY A 37 9.07 -42.87 -33.61
C GLY A 37 8.75 -42.51 -35.04
N ILE A 38 8.43 -43.56 -35.78
CA ILE A 38 8.02 -43.54 -37.17
C ILE A 38 6.66 -44.23 -37.24
N VAL A 39 5.71 -43.58 -37.91
CA VAL A 39 4.36 -44.09 -38.10
C VAL A 39 3.93 -44.03 -39.56
N GLU A 40 2.91 -44.80 -39.89
CA GLU A 40 2.17 -44.74 -41.15
C GLU A 40 0.69 -44.50 -40.84
N LEU A 41 -0.06 -43.88 -41.76
CA LEU A 41 -1.50 -43.75 -41.63
C LEU A 41 -2.19 -44.97 -42.26
N LEU A 42 -3.12 -45.58 -41.54
CA LEU A 42 -3.90 -46.74 -41.97
C LEU A 42 -5.36 -46.56 -41.59
N ASP A 43 -6.25 -46.49 -42.60
CA ASP A 43 -7.71 -46.45 -42.42
C ASP A 43 -8.22 -45.40 -41.40
N GLY A 44 -7.54 -44.24 -41.35
CA GLY A 44 -7.87 -43.13 -40.43
C GLY A 44 -7.26 -43.25 -39.02
N ASP A 45 -6.37 -44.22 -38.81
CA ASP A 45 -5.63 -44.45 -37.57
C ASP A 45 -4.11 -44.41 -37.82
N ILE A 46 -3.33 -44.46 -36.74
CA ILE A 46 -1.87 -44.32 -36.73
C ILE A 46 -1.26 -45.70 -36.47
N LEU A 47 -0.57 -46.24 -37.47
CA LEU A 47 0.18 -47.49 -37.39
C LEU A 47 1.61 -47.22 -36.95
N HIS A 48 1.99 -47.80 -35.81
CA HIS A 48 3.34 -47.71 -35.26
C HIS A 48 4.32 -48.58 -36.05
N VAL A 49 5.30 -47.98 -36.74
CA VAL A 49 6.31 -48.70 -37.54
C VAL A 49 7.57 -48.97 -36.73
N SER A 50 8.01 -47.98 -35.97
CA SER A 50 9.17 -48.08 -35.09
C SER A 50 9.10 -47.00 -34.03
N ASP A 51 9.19 -47.38 -32.77
CA ASP A 51 9.13 -46.45 -31.64
C ASP A 51 10.28 -46.72 -30.69
N ASN A 52 10.79 -45.66 -30.06
CA ASN A 52 11.86 -45.83 -29.09
C ASN A 52 11.32 -46.33 -27.74
N ARG A 53 12.25 -46.70 -26.85
CA ARG A 53 11.93 -47.21 -25.52
C ARG A 53 11.09 -46.25 -24.68
N CYS A 54 11.25 -44.93 -24.87
CA CYS A 54 10.49 -43.91 -24.16
C CYS A 54 8.99 -44.00 -24.49
N VAL A 55 8.64 -44.10 -25.78
CA VAL A 55 7.25 -44.27 -26.25
C VAL A 55 6.65 -45.57 -25.72
N ALA A 56 7.38 -46.68 -25.79
CA ALA A 56 6.90 -47.95 -25.27
C ALA A 56 6.60 -47.90 -23.77
N SER A 57 7.47 -47.23 -22.99
CA SER A 57 7.25 -47.03 -21.56
C SER A 57 6.00 -46.17 -21.30
N PHE A 58 5.77 -45.14 -22.12
CA PHE A 58 4.60 -44.27 -22.03
C PHE A 58 3.28 -45.04 -22.23
N PHE A 59 3.23 -45.95 -23.20
CA PHE A 59 2.07 -46.83 -23.43
C PHE A 59 2.03 -48.07 -22.52
N GLY A 60 2.99 -48.23 -21.60
CA GLY A 60 3.04 -49.37 -20.68
C GLY A 60 3.34 -50.71 -21.37
N THR A 61 4.13 -50.69 -22.45
CA THR A 61 4.43 -51.84 -23.30
C THR A 61 5.94 -51.90 -23.64
N THR A 62 6.34 -52.77 -24.57
CA THR A 62 7.69 -52.86 -25.13
C THR A 62 7.71 -52.43 -26.60
N PRO A 63 8.84 -51.93 -27.14
CA PRO A 63 8.93 -51.55 -28.55
C PRO A 63 8.56 -52.69 -29.51
N GLU A 64 8.92 -53.92 -29.16
CA GLU A 64 8.62 -55.12 -29.94
C GLU A 64 7.11 -55.41 -30.00
N LEU A 65 6.39 -55.12 -28.91
CA LEU A 65 4.93 -55.27 -28.85
C LEU A 65 4.19 -54.04 -29.41
N MET A 66 4.86 -52.92 -29.64
CA MET A 66 4.27 -51.73 -30.30
C MET A 66 4.29 -51.84 -31.80
N GLN A 67 5.34 -52.45 -32.37
CA GLN A 67 5.52 -52.52 -33.80
C GLN A 67 4.31 -53.19 -34.49
N GLY A 68 3.73 -52.50 -35.45
CA GLY A 68 2.58 -52.96 -36.21
C GLY A 68 1.22 -52.80 -35.52
N ARG A 69 1.17 -52.18 -34.34
CA ARG A 69 -0.09 -51.88 -33.65
C ARG A 69 -0.63 -50.51 -34.02
N LEU A 70 -1.94 -50.39 -33.95
CA LEU A 70 -2.63 -49.11 -34.12
C LEU A 70 -2.63 -48.32 -32.80
N ALA A 71 -2.53 -47.00 -32.90
CA ALA A 71 -2.55 -46.12 -31.74
C ALA A 71 -3.88 -46.21 -30.96
N SER A 72 -5.01 -46.45 -31.64
CA SER A 72 -6.30 -46.72 -30.96
C SER A 72 -6.27 -48.02 -30.12
N GLU A 73 -5.61 -49.08 -30.58
CA GLU A 73 -5.46 -50.34 -29.86
C GLU A 73 -4.55 -50.20 -28.62
N LEU A 74 -3.60 -49.28 -28.67
CA LEU A 74 -2.77 -48.87 -27.54
C LEU A 74 -3.55 -47.97 -26.56
N GLY A 75 -4.75 -47.56 -26.96
CA GLY A 75 -5.70 -46.83 -26.15
C GLY A 75 -5.41 -45.33 -26.10
N ALA A 76 -4.86 -44.78 -27.18
CA ALA A 76 -4.83 -43.35 -27.43
C ALA A 76 -6.28 -42.82 -27.56
N PRO A 77 -6.62 -41.70 -26.88
CA PRO A 77 -7.94 -41.10 -26.97
C PRO A 77 -8.31 -40.65 -28.41
N PRO A 78 -9.58 -40.79 -28.85
CA PRO A 78 -9.99 -40.45 -30.22
C PRO A 78 -9.77 -38.98 -30.61
N ASP A 79 -9.92 -38.05 -29.66
CA ASP A 79 -9.67 -36.62 -29.85
C ASP A 79 -8.18 -36.32 -30.09
N ILE A 80 -7.30 -37.01 -29.35
CA ILE A 80 -5.85 -36.93 -29.55
C ILE A 80 -5.47 -37.55 -30.90
N LEU A 81 -6.02 -38.71 -31.25
CA LEU A 81 -5.78 -39.34 -32.56
C LEU A 81 -6.16 -38.42 -33.72
N ALA A 82 -7.32 -37.77 -33.65
CA ALA A 82 -7.77 -36.82 -34.66
C ALA A 82 -6.83 -35.60 -34.79
N LEU A 83 -6.32 -35.09 -33.67
CA LEU A 83 -5.34 -34.00 -33.66
C LEU A 83 -4.02 -34.41 -34.34
N TRP A 84 -3.50 -35.59 -33.99
CA TRP A 84 -2.28 -36.13 -34.57
C TRP A 84 -2.43 -36.43 -36.06
N HIS A 85 -3.53 -37.06 -36.47
CA HIS A 85 -3.84 -37.33 -37.88
C HIS A 85 -3.84 -36.05 -38.71
N ARG A 86 -4.57 -35.02 -38.26
CA ARG A 86 -4.61 -33.71 -38.93
C ARG A 86 -3.21 -33.10 -39.06
N SER A 87 -2.40 -33.21 -38.01
CA SER A 87 -1.05 -32.65 -37.99
C SER A 87 -0.12 -33.38 -38.97
N TYR A 88 -0.28 -34.70 -39.12
CA TYR A 88 0.42 -35.47 -40.14
C TYR A 88 0.00 -35.07 -41.56
N GLU A 89 -1.29 -35.00 -41.85
CA GLU A 89 -1.81 -34.55 -43.15
C GLU A 89 -1.36 -33.13 -43.49
N GLU A 90 -1.33 -32.24 -42.51
CA GLU A 90 -0.82 -30.88 -42.68
C GLU A 90 0.68 -30.87 -43.00
N SER A 91 1.47 -31.67 -42.29
CA SER A 91 2.90 -31.83 -42.56
C SER A 91 3.15 -32.40 -43.96
N GLU A 92 2.34 -33.37 -44.39
CA GLU A 92 2.42 -33.94 -45.75
C GLU A 92 2.06 -32.92 -46.82
N ARG A 93 1.00 -32.13 -46.61
CA ARG A 93 0.52 -31.11 -47.56
C ARG A 93 1.52 -29.96 -47.68
N THR A 94 2.09 -29.51 -46.57
CA THR A 94 2.99 -28.35 -46.52
C THR A 94 4.46 -28.71 -46.75
N LYS A 95 4.83 -29.98 -46.59
CA LYS A 95 6.22 -30.46 -46.58
C LYS A 95 7.08 -29.76 -45.53
N GLN A 96 6.46 -29.33 -44.43
CA GLN A 96 7.12 -28.69 -43.29
C GLN A 96 6.78 -29.45 -41.99
N PRO A 97 7.66 -29.38 -40.97
CA PRO A 97 7.33 -29.89 -39.64
C PRO A 97 6.13 -29.14 -39.05
N VAL A 98 5.22 -29.87 -38.41
CA VAL A 98 4.07 -29.30 -37.69
C VAL A 98 4.27 -29.53 -36.21
N ARG A 99 4.22 -28.46 -35.42
CA ARG A 99 4.34 -28.50 -33.96
C ARG A 99 3.01 -28.15 -33.31
N PHE A 100 2.61 -28.93 -32.31
CA PHE A 100 1.39 -28.71 -31.54
C PHE A 100 1.57 -29.16 -30.10
N GLU A 101 0.76 -28.61 -29.20
CA GLU A 101 0.72 -28.99 -27.79
C GLU A 101 -0.66 -29.56 -27.46
N TYR A 102 -0.69 -30.57 -26.58
CA TYR A 102 -1.92 -31.21 -26.15
C TYR A 102 -1.78 -31.76 -24.73
N VAL A 103 -2.93 -32.03 -24.11
CA VAL A 103 -3.00 -32.66 -22.80
C VAL A 103 -3.29 -34.14 -23.01
N HIS A 104 -2.43 -35.00 -22.48
CA HIS A 104 -2.63 -36.44 -22.49
C HIS A 104 -3.02 -36.92 -21.08
N PRO A 105 -4.23 -37.50 -20.91
CA PRO A 105 -4.61 -38.08 -19.63
C PRO A 105 -3.79 -39.34 -19.38
N GLN A 106 -3.08 -39.41 -18.25
CA GLN A 106 -2.36 -40.62 -17.88
C GLN A 106 -3.34 -41.62 -17.24
N LYS A 107 -3.43 -42.83 -17.82
CA LYS A 107 -4.35 -43.88 -17.35
C LYS A 107 -4.02 -44.25 -15.89
N GLY A 108 -5.01 -44.14 -15.01
CA GLY A 108 -4.95 -44.64 -13.64
C GLY A 108 -4.35 -43.70 -12.58
N SER A 109 -3.62 -42.64 -12.96
CA SER A 109 -3.03 -41.69 -12.01
C SER A 109 -3.86 -40.40 -11.82
N GLY A 110 -4.74 -40.08 -12.76
CA GLY A 110 -5.47 -38.80 -12.79
C GLY A 110 -4.56 -37.59 -13.08
N VAL A 111 -3.29 -37.83 -13.41
CA VAL A 111 -2.33 -36.80 -13.79
C VAL A 111 -2.48 -36.50 -15.28
N GLU A 112 -2.60 -35.22 -15.60
CA GLU A 112 -2.63 -34.71 -16.97
C GLU A 112 -1.21 -34.32 -17.39
N LEU A 113 -0.69 -34.97 -18.42
CA LEU A 113 0.61 -34.63 -18.99
C LEU A 113 0.42 -33.61 -20.10
N ARG A 114 1.21 -32.54 -20.10
CA ARG A 114 1.21 -31.54 -21.16
C ARG A 114 2.36 -31.82 -22.10
N LEU A 115 2.03 -32.27 -23.31
CA LEU A 115 2.99 -32.78 -24.29
C LEU A 115 3.14 -31.80 -25.46
N SER A 116 4.38 -31.60 -25.91
CA SER A 116 4.70 -30.84 -27.12
C SER A 116 5.19 -31.81 -28.19
N ALA A 117 4.40 -32.00 -29.24
CA ALA A 117 4.73 -32.89 -30.34
C ALA A 117 5.18 -32.10 -31.57
N THR A 118 6.16 -32.64 -32.28
CA THR A 118 6.54 -32.19 -33.63
C THR A 118 6.50 -33.39 -34.56
N VAL A 119 5.75 -33.26 -35.65
CA VAL A 119 5.59 -34.29 -36.67
C VAL A 119 6.14 -33.83 -38.01
N CYS A 120 6.69 -34.76 -38.78
CA CYS A 120 7.28 -34.50 -40.09
C CYS A 120 6.98 -35.64 -41.05
N TRP A 121 6.47 -35.33 -42.25
CA TRP A 121 6.36 -36.30 -43.35
C TRP A 121 7.75 -36.63 -43.92
N ILE A 122 8.07 -37.93 -44.02
CA ILE A 122 9.39 -38.42 -44.45
C ILE A 122 9.35 -39.24 -45.75
N GLY A 123 8.24 -39.21 -46.48
CA GLY A 123 8.09 -39.90 -47.76
C GLY A 123 7.16 -41.11 -47.71
N ILE A 124 7.15 -41.87 -48.79
CA ILE A 124 6.36 -43.11 -48.91
C ILE A 124 7.24 -44.28 -48.42
N GLY A 125 6.71 -45.05 -47.47
CA GLY A 125 7.38 -46.24 -46.93
C GLY A 125 7.35 -47.44 -47.89
N PRO A 126 8.06 -48.53 -47.57
CA PRO A 126 8.06 -49.77 -48.38
C PRO A 126 6.68 -50.42 -48.54
N SER A 127 5.74 -50.11 -47.64
CA SER A 127 4.34 -50.53 -47.69
C SER A 127 3.50 -49.78 -48.74
N GLY A 128 4.06 -48.75 -49.38
CA GLY A 128 3.35 -47.85 -50.29
C GLY A 128 2.53 -46.76 -49.58
N ARG A 129 2.64 -46.63 -48.25
CA ARG A 129 1.90 -45.63 -47.43
C ARG A 129 2.78 -44.45 -47.05
N SER A 130 2.16 -43.29 -46.83
CA SER A 130 2.86 -42.10 -46.31
C SER A 130 3.38 -42.35 -44.90
N ARG A 131 4.64 -42.01 -44.68
CA ARG A 131 5.36 -42.23 -43.45
C ARG A 131 5.73 -40.92 -42.79
N TYR A 132 5.66 -40.91 -41.47
CA TYR A 132 5.90 -39.73 -40.65
C TYR A 132 6.87 -40.04 -39.53
N ALA A 133 7.80 -39.13 -39.27
CA ALA A 133 8.58 -39.12 -38.05
C ALA A 133 7.92 -38.19 -37.04
N TYR A 134 8.00 -38.52 -35.76
CA TYR A 134 7.53 -37.66 -34.70
C TYR A 134 8.49 -37.63 -33.52
N VAL A 135 8.47 -36.51 -32.80
CA VAL A 135 9.12 -36.35 -31.50
C VAL A 135 8.12 -35.72 -30.54
N VAL A 136 8.10 -36.15 -29.30
CA VAL A 136 7.25 -35.62 -28.23
C VAL A 136 8.10 -35.36 -26.99
N ASP A 137 7.94 -34.15 -26.47
CA ASP A 137 8.57 -33.69 -25.24
C ASP A 137 7.51 -33.47 -24.15
N ASP A 138 7.85 -33.84 -22.92
CA ASP A 138 7.02 -33.58 -21.75
C ASP A 138 7.35 -32.19 -21.19
N VAL A 139 6.43 -31.25 -21.41
CA VAL A 139 6.60 -29.85 -20.97
C VAL A 139 5.80 -29.54 -19.71
N THR A 140 5.29 -30.55 -19.01
CA THR A 140 4.42 -30.39 -17.83
C THR A 140 5.10 -29.56 -16.75
N GLU A 141 6.29 -29.96 -16.31
CA GLU A 141 7.02 -29.28 -15.23
C GLU A 141 7.36 -27.83 -15.59
N ALA A 142 7.90 -27.62 -16.79
CA ALA A 142 8.27 -26.29 -17.27
C ALA A 142 7.05 -25.35 -17.37
N ARG A 143 5.90 -25.85 -17.84
CA ARG A 143 4.65 -25.08 -17.91
C ARG A 143 4.09 -24.77 -16.53
N CYS A 144 4.02 -25.76 -15.64
CA CYS A 144 3.56 -25.55 -14.28
C CYS A 144 4.43 -24.53 -13.52
N LEU A 145 5.75 -24.58 -13.68
CA LEU A 145 6.66 -23.62 -13.07
C LEU A 145 6.45 -22.21 -13.64
N ALA A 146 6.33 -22.09 -14.97
CA ALA A 146 6.08 -20.80 -15.61
C ALA A 146 4.73 -20.19 -15.20
N GLU A 147 3.67 -21.00 -15.13
CA GLU A 147 2.35 -20.58 -14.67
C GLU A 147 2.38 -20.18 -13.18
N ALA A 148 3.05 -20.95 -12.32
CA ALA A 148 3.21 -20.62 -10.91
C ALA A 148 3.99 -19.31 -10.68
N LEU A 149 5.06 -19.09 -11.47
CA LEU A 149 5.80 -17.82 -11.46
C LEU A 149 4.93 -16.66 -11.95
N GLY A 150 4.16 -16.87 -13.02
CA GLY A 150 3.20 -15.89 -13.54
C GLY A 150 2.16 -15.49 -12.50
N GLN A 151 1.49 -16.47 -11.87
CA GLN A 151 0.51 -16.23 -10.82
C GLN A 151 1.10 -15.51 -9.61
N THR A 152 2.34 -15.85 -9.25
CA THR A 152 3.06 -15.20 -8.15
C THR A 152 3.36 -13.73 -8.50
N ALA A 153 3.83 -13.46 -9.72
CA ALA A 153 4.08 -12.11 -10.21
C ALA A 153 2.79 -11.27 -10.26
N GLU A 154 1.69 -11.81 -10.78
CA GLU A 154 0.39 -11.15 -10.81
C GLU A 154 -0.13 -10.85 -9.40
N ARG A 155 0.03 -11.80 -8.47
CA ARG A 155 -0.37 -11.61 -7.07
C ARG A 155 0.40 -10.46 -6.42
N TYR A 156 1.72 -10.42 -6.58
CA TYR A 156 2.53 -9.33 -6.03
C TYR A 156 2.24 -7.99 -6.71
N HIS A 157 2.04 -7.97 -8.03
CA HIS A 157 1.62 -6.78 -8.75
C HIS A 157 0.29 -6.24 -8.22
N GLY A 158 -0.71 -7.11 -8.03
CA GLY A 158 -1.99 -6.74 -7.46
C GLY A 158 -1.88 -6.15 -6.05
N VAL A 159 -1.04 -6.74 -5.19
CA VAL A 159 -0.77 -6.20 -3.85
C VAL A 159 -0.17 -4.80 -3.93
N VAL A 160 0.91 -4.61 -4.69
CA VAL A 160 1.61 -3.32 -4.80
C VAL A 160 0.72 -2.24 -5.41
N THR A 161 -0.11 -2.59 -6.39
CA THR A 161 -1.05 -1.68 -7.04
C THR A 161 -2.19 -1.26 -6.10
N ALA A 162 -2.66 -2.15 -5.22
CA ALA A 162 -3.73 -1.86 -4.27
C ALA A 162 -3.29 -1.02 -3.05
N LEU A 163 -1.98 -0.90 -2.78
CA LEU A 163 -1.48 -0.09 -1.67
C LEU A 163 -1.84 1.39 -1.88
N ALA A 164 -2.36 2.04 -0.83
CA ALA A 164 -2.50 3.50 -0.79
C ALA A 164 -1.15 4.21 -0.68
N GLU A 165 -0.11 3.48 -0.24
CA GLU A 165 1.26 3.94 -0.17
C GLU A 165 1.87 4.02 -1.58
N GLY A 166 2.58 5.11 -1.86
CA GLY A 166 3.36 5.24 -3.08
C GLY A 166 4.61 4.37 -2.98
N VAL A 167 4.85 3.54 -3.99
CA VAL A 167 6.03 2.68 -4.08
C VAL A 167 6.80 3.03 -5.34
N VAL A 168 8.10 3.27 -5.19
CA VAL A 168 9.04 3.52 -6.29
C VAL A 168 10.27 2.62 -6.14
N LEU A 169 10.80 2.16 -7.26
CA LEU A 169 12.04 1.41 -7.32
C LEU A 169 13.09 2.26 -8.04
N HIS A 170 14.24 2.43 -7.40
CA HIS A 170 15.40 3.11 -7.95
C HIS A 170 16.47 2.10 -8.37
N ASP A 171 17.13 2.34 -9.50
CA ASP A 171 18.33 1.60 -9.92
C ASP A 171 19.58 2.03 -9.15
N GLU A 172 20.73 1.45 -9.50
CA GLU A 172 22.03 1.73 -8.89
C GLU A 172 22.54 3.16 -9.13
N GLN A 173 21.95 3.89 -10.09
CA GLN A 173 22.20 5.31 -10.37
C GLN A 173 21.16 6.23 -9.71
N GLY A 174 20.18 5.66 -8.98
CA GLY A 174 19.10 6.39 -8.34
C GLY A 174 17.93 6.74 -9.26
N ARG A 175 17.89 6.27 -10.51
CA ARG A 175 16.79 6.54 -11.44
C ARG A 175 15.58 5.67 -11.13
N ILE A 176 14.39 6.24 -11.22
CA ILE A 176 13.15 5.49 -11.04
C ILE A 176 12.97 4.52 -12.23
N ILE A 177 12.88 3.23 -11.93
CA ILE A 177 12.69 2.14 -12.91
C ILE A 177 11.35 1.41 -12.75
N ALA A 178 10.63 1.68 -11.67
CA ALA A 178 9.24 1.26 -11.50
C ALA A 178 8.53 2.14 -10.48
N CYS A 179 7.22 2.28 -10.62
CA CYS A 179 6.37 2.94 -9.65
C CYS A 179 4.96 2.30 -9.65
N ASN A 180 4.25 2.38 -8.53
CA ASN A 180 2.84 1.98 -8.46
C ASN A 180 1.90 3.19 -8.74
N PRO A 181 0.60 2.95 -9.01
CA PRO A 181 -0.34 4.05 -9.27
C PRO A 181 -0.52 5.04 -8.10
N SER A 182 -0.24 4.60 -6.88
CA SER A 182 -0.28 5.50 -5.72
C SER A 182 0.88 6.48 -5.69
N ALA A 183 2.07 6.09 -6.16
CA ALA A 183 3.18 7.01 -6.34
C ALA A 183 2.82 8.11 -7.36
N GLU A 184 2.21 7.75 -8.49
CA GLU A 184 1.73 8.72 -9.49
C GLU A 184 0.77 9.75 -8.87
N ARG A 185 -0.22 9.26 -8.10
CA ARG A 185 -1.23 10.11 -7.44
C ARG A 185 -0.63 11.04 -6.40
N ILE A 186 0.29 10.54 -5.57
CA ILE A 186 0.91 11.33 -4.48
C ILE A 186 1.89 12.36 -5.06
N LEU A 187 2.68 11.99 -6.07
CA LEU A 187 3.67 12.87 -6.69
C LEU A 187 3.06 13.80 -7.75
N GLY A 188 1.86 13.50 -8.26
CA GLY A 188 1.18 14.29 -9.28
C GLY A 188 1.84 14.18 -10.66
N LEU A 189 2.43 13.03 -10.96
CA LEU A 189 3.15 12.74 -12.21
C LEU A 189 2.71 11.38 -12.75
N THR A 190 2.65 11.22 -14.05
CA THR A 190 2.39 9.90 -14.67
C THR A 190 3.63 9.00 -14.56
N ALA A 191 3.44 7.69 -14.69
CA ALA A 191 4.53 6.73 -14.71
C ALA A 191 5.59 7.10 -15.75
N ASP A 192 5.19 7.42 -16.98
CA ASP A 192 6.11 7.86 -18.05
C ASP A 192 6.90 9.11 -17.67
N GLN A 193 6.30 10.03 -16.93
CA GLN A 193 6.99 11.21 -16.44
C GLN A 193 7.95 10.89 -15.29
N LEU A 194 7.66 9.88 -14.46
CA LEU A 194 8.50 9.44 -13.35
C LEU A 194 9.69 8.61 -13.81
N MET A 195 9.51 7.76 -14.82
CA MET A 195 10.52 6.83 -15.31
C MET A 195 11.80 7.56 -15.74
N GLY A 196 12.96 7.06 -15.29
CA GLY A 196 14.27 7.62 -15.59
C GLY A 196 14.63 8.90 -14.82
N ARG A 197 13.66 9.55 -14.16
CA ARG A 197 13.95 10.67 -13.26
C ARG A 197 14.73 10.18 -12.06
N THR A 198 15.57 11.06 -11.57
CA THR A 198 16.26 10.84 -10.30
C THR A 198 15.55 11.64 -9.22
N PRO A 199 15.58 11.20 -7.95
CA PRO A 199 15.12 11.99 -6.83
C PRO A 199 15.74 13.37 -6.73
N VAL A 200 16.78 13.70 -7.52
CA VAL A 200 17.52 14.96 -7.53
C VAL A 200 17.17 15.88 -8.70
N ASP A 201 16.12 15.55 -9.47
CA ASP A 201 15.59 16.40 -10.53
C ASP A 201 15.28 17.82 -10.00
N PRO A 202 15.71 18.90 -10.68
CA PRO A 202 15.46 20.29 -10.27
C PRO A 202 13.98 20.62 -10.06
N GLY A 203 13.07 19.91 -10.74
CA GLY A 203 11.63 20.07 -10.55
C GLY A 203 11.11 19.52 -9.22
N TRP A 204 11.94 18.80 -8.46
CA TRP A 204 11.59 18.17 -7.19
C TRP A 204 12.27 18.91 -6.05
N GLN A 205 11.57 19.92 -5.54
CA GLN A 205 11.96 20.60 -4.31
C GLN A 205 11.49 19.76 -3.13
N ALA A 206 12.46 19.18 -2.42
CA ALA A 206 12.26 18.44 -1.20
C ALA A 206 12.72 19.29 0.00
N ILE A 207 11.87 19.41 1.01
CA ILE A 207 12.14 20.14 2.25
C ILE A 207 11.97 19.25 3.48
N HIS A 208 12.73 19.55 4.51
CA HIS A 208 12.59 18.99 5.85
C HIS A 208 11.37 19.58 6.57
N GLU A 209 11.02 19.00 7.71
CA GLU A 209 9.93 19.48 8.56
C GLU A 209 10.15 20.91 9.09
N ASP A 210 11.41 21.31 9.28
CA ASP A 210 11.80 22.66 9.70
C ASP A 210 11.77 23.70 8.54
N GLY A 211 11.46 23.26 7.32
CA GLY A 211 11.42 24.09 6.11
C GLY A 211 12.76 24.23 5.38
N SER A 212 13.86 23.68 5.89
CA SER A 212 15.13 23.64 5.18
C SER A 212 15.09 22.68 3.99
N HIS A 213 15.92 22.90 2.96
CA HIS A 213 15.94 22.04 1.77
C HIS A 213 16.79 20.79 1.99
N PHE A 214 16.30 19.64 1.53
CA PHE A 214 17.11 18.43 1.43
C PHE A 214 18.18 18.59 0.34
N ALA A 215 19.45 18.47 0.73
CA ALA A 215 20.54 18.31 -0.22
C ALA A 215 20.30 17.05 -1.09
N PRO A 216 20.61 17.08 -2.40
CA PRO A 216 20.39 15.96 -3.32
C PRO A 216 20.87 14.59 -2.80
N ASP A 217 22.05 14.53 -2.18
CA ASP A 217 22.69 13.31 -1.70
C ASP A 217 22.28 12.91 -0.27
N GLN A 218 21.50 13.75 0.40
CA GLN A 218 20.90 13.49 1.72
C GLN A 218 19.45 13.02 1.63
N ARG A 219 18.86 12.99 0.43
CA ARG A 219 17.54 12.41 0.19
C ARG A 219 17.56 10.92 0.57
N PRO A 220 16.55 10.38 1.26
CA PRO A 220 16.58 9.01 1.79
C PRO A 220 16.95 7.92 0.77
N PRO A 221 16.43 7.93 -0.47
CA PRO A 221 16.83 6.92 -1.46
C PRO A 221 18.33 6.96 -1.79
N MET A 222 18.93 8.15 -1.84
CA MET A 222 20.36 8.33 -2.11
C MET A 222 21.22 7.90 -0.91
N VAL A 223 20.77 8.19 0.31
CA VAL A 223 21.44 7.74 1.54
C VAL A 223 21.44 6.22 1.62
N THR A 224 20.29 5.57 1.38
CA THR A 224 20.19 4.11 1.39
C THR A 224 20.98 3.48 0.27
N LEU A 225 20.98 4.06 -0.93
CA LEU A 225 21.78 3.55 -2.07
C LEU A 225 23.28 3.61 -1.77
N ARG A 226 23.76 4.69 -1.14
CA ARG A 226 25.18 4.88 -0.78
C ARG A 226 25.61 3.99 0.39
N THR A 227 24.77 3.86 1.41
CA THR A 227 25.16 3.23 2.69
C THR A 227 24.71 1.78 2.82
N GLY A 228 23.75 1.33 1.99
CA GLY A 228 23.05 0.05 2.14
C GLY A 228 22.12 -0.03 3.35
N ARG A 229 22.05 1.01 4.18
CA ARG A 229 21.23 1.04 5.40
C ARG A 229 19.85 1.65 5.11
N PRO A 230 18.77 1.09 5.69
CA PRO A 230 17.45 1.66 5.51
C PRO A 230 17.33 3.02 6.19
N CYS A 231 16.51 3.90 5.61
CA CYS A 231 15.97 5.08 6.30
C CYS A 231 14.48 4.85 6.51
N SER A 232 13.97 5.16 7.71
CA SER A 232 12.59 4.88 8.10
C SER A 232 11.90 6.11 8.68
N ASN A 233 10.62 6.28 8.37
CA ASN A 233 9.74 7.36 8.85
C ASN A 233 10.34 8.77 8.68
N VAL A 234 11.06 9.01 7.59
CA VAL A 234 11.59 10.34 7.31
C VAL A 234 10.46 11.19 6.77
N ILE A 235 10.17 12.32 7.43
CA ILE A 235 9.16 13.27 6.96
C ILE A 235 9.79 14.21 5.94
N MET A 236 9.16 14.31 4.76
CA MET A 236 9.61 15.18 3.68
C MET A 236 8.42 15.96 3.10
N GLY A 237 8.62 17.25 2.86
CA GLY A 237 7.73 18.04 2.03
C GLY A 237 8.20 17.99 0.57
N LEU A 238 7.33 17.61 -0.35
CA LEU A 238 7.56 17.59 -1.79
C LEU A 238 6.67 18.62 -2.50
N SER A 239 7.25 19.44 -3.36
CA SER A 239 6.50 20.34 -4.23
C SER A 239 6.11 19.61 -5.52
N ARG A 240 4.82 19.55 -5.82
CA ARG A 240 4.31 19.03 -7.09
C ARG A 240 4.59 20.01 -8.24
N PRO A 241 4.58 19.55 -9.50
CA PRO A 241 4.65 20.45 -10.67
C PRO A 241 3.54 21.52 -10.69
N THR A 242 2.40 21.24 -10.05
CA THR A 242 1.28 22.18 -9.90
C THR A 242 1.52 23.29 -8.87
N GLY A 243 2.64 23.25 -8.13
CA GLY A 243 2.97 24.16 -7.03
C GLY A 243 2.40 23.74 -5.67
N GLU A 244 1.61 22.67 -5.62
CA GLU A 244 1.04 22.17 -4.37
C GLU A 244 2.08 21.41 -3.55
N GLN A 245 2.21 21.75 -2.26
CA GLN A 245 3.07 21.03 -1.32
C GLN A 245 2.37 19.78 -0.78
N ARG A 246 3.09 18.65 -0.79
CA ARG A 246 2.69 17.39 -0.17
C ARG A 246 3.67 16.98 0.89
N TRP A 247 3.17 16.59 2.06
CA TRP A 247 3.99 16.00 3.11
C TRP A 247 3.90 14.49 3.02
N ILE A 248 5.05 13.83 2.93
CA ILE A 248 5.14 12.38 2.92
C ILE A 248 5.97 11.88 4.09
N SER A 249 5.62 10.70 4.60
CA SER A 249 6.52 9.89 5.42
C SER A 249 7.11 8.80 4.53
N ILE A 250 8.43 8.80 4.33
CA ILE A 250 9.13 7.87 3.43
C ILE A 250 9.98 6.85 4.21
N ASN A 251 9.94 5.62 3.74
CA ASN A 251 10.81 4.51 4.10
C ASN A 251 11.60 4.10 2.87
N THR A 252 12.86 3.71 3.05
CA THR A 252 13.73 3.26 1.97
C THR A 252 14.52 2.04 2.40
N GLN A 253 14.58 1.04 1.53
CA GLN A 253 15.26 -0.23 1.79
C GLN A 253 16.14 -0.59 0.59
N ALA A 254 17.40 -0.95 0.87
CA ALA A 254 18.32 -1.42 -0.16
C ALA A 254 17.99 -2.86 -0.58
N ILE A 255 18.09 -3.13 -1.88
CA ILE A 255 18.04 -4.47 -2.46
C ILE A 255 19.47 -4.86 -2.86
N LEU A 256 19.96 -5.92 -2.23
CA LEU A 256 21.32 -6.44 -2.41
C LEU A 256 21.27 -7.65 -3.35
N ARG A 257 22.33 -7.86 -4.14
CA ARG A 257 22.55 -9.16 -4.79
C ARG A 257 23.19 -10.10 -3.78
N ALA A 258 22.92 -11.40 -3.90
CA ALA A 258 23.41 -12.42 -2.97
C ALA A 258 24.95 -12.42 -2.79
N SER A 259 25.70 -11.90 -3.76
CA SER A 259 27.17 -11.85 -3.77
C SER A 259 27.77 -10.48 -3.42
N ASP A 260 27.00 -9.40 -3.36
CA ASP A 260 27.53 -8.03 -3.27
C ASP A 260 27.07 -7.30 -2.01
N ALA A 261 28.01 -6.58 -1.38
CA ALA A 261 27.73 -5.66 -0.29
C ALA A 261 27.11 -4.32 -0.77
N ARG A 262 27.16 -4.05 -2.08
CA ARG A 262 26.63 -2.81 -2.66
C ARG A 262 25.19 -3.03 -3.17
N PRO A 263 24.23 -2.13 -2.84
CA PRO A 263 22.88 -2.21 -3.38
C PRO A 263 22.86 -2.05 -4.89
N TYR A 264 22.11 -2.91 -5.57
CA TYR A 264 21.84 -2.76 -7.01
C TYR A 264 20.54 -1.98 -7.28
N ALA A 265 19.69 -1.86 -6.26
CA ALA A 265 18.45 -1.10 -6.31
C ALA A 265 18.04 -0.64 -4.90
N VAL A 266 17.15 0.35 -4.85
CA VAL A 266 16.52 0.82 -3.60
C VAL A 266 15.03 0.92 -3.82
N VAL A 267 14.24 0.29 -2.95
CA VAL A 267 12.79 0.51 -2.91
C VAL A 267 12.50 1.65 -1.93
N GLY A 268 11.71 2.62 -2.39
CA GLY A 268 11.14 3.67 -1.57
C GLY A 268 9.63 3.47 -1.44
N SER A 269 9.12 3.47 -0.22
CA SER A 269 7.68 3.50 0.06
C SER A 269 7.34 4.77 0.82
N PHE A 270 6.26 5.45 0.44
CA PHE A 270 5.89 6.70 1.08
C PHE A 270 4.38 6.89 1.18
N HIS A 271 3.95 7.36 2.35
CA HIS A 271 2.56 7.68 2.64
C HIS A 271 2.35 9.18 2.67
N ASP A 272 1.28 9.67 2.04
CA ASP A 272 0.87 11.07 2.08
C ASP A 272 0.24 11.40 3.42
N ILE A 273 0.92 12.24 4.21
CA ILE A 273 0.48 12.70 5.53
C ILE A 273 -0.05 14.15 5.49
N THR A 274 -0.29 14.71 4.30
CA THR A 274 -0.67 16.12 4.15
C THR A 274 -1.97 16.45 4.86
N GLU A 275 -3.03 15.67 4.62
CA GLU A 275 -4.33 15.89 5.27
C GLU A 275 -4.25 15.70 6.77
N ARG A 276 -3.51 14.69 7.22
CA ARG A 276 -3.26 14.44 8.63
C ARG A 276 -2.57 15.64 9.30
N ARG A 277 -1.50 16.16 8.71
CA ARG A 277 -0.81 17.35 9.25
C ARG A 277 -1.70 18.59 9.25
N ARG A 278 -2.50 18.79 8.20
CA ARG A 278 -3.47 19.92 8.15
C ARG A 278 -4.50 19.80 9.28
N ALA A 279 -5.00 18.60 9.55
CA ALA A 279 -5.94 18.35 10.63
C ALA A 279 -5.31 18.53 12.02
N GLU A 280 -4.08 18.03 12.22
CA GLU A 280 -3.32 18.20 13.47
C GLU A 280 -3.03 19.70 13.74
N GLN A 281 -2.63 20.45 12.71
CA GLN A 281 -2.39 21.89 12.82
C GLN A 281 -3.68 22.67 13.13
N ALA A 282 -4.78 22.37 12.45
CA ALA A 282 -6.07 23.00 12.71
C ALA A 282 -6.57 22.70 14.14
N LEU A 283 -6.32 21.49 14.65
CA LEU A 283 -6.65 21.11 16.02
C LEU A 283 -5.85 21.93 17.04
N LEU A 284 -4.54 22.10 16.82
CA LEU A 284 -3.68 22.93 17.68
C LEU A 284 -4.14 24.40 17.72
N GLU A 285 -4.53 24.95 16.56
CA GLU A 285 -5.06 26.31 16.47
C GLU A 285 -6.37 26.46 17.25
N VAL A 286 -7.30 25.52 17.08
CA VAL A 286 -8.56 25.51 17.82
C VAL A 286 -8.34 25.35 19.32
N GLN A 287 -7.40 24.49 19.73
CA GLN A 287 -7.04 24.32 21.14
C GLN A 287 -6.49 25.61 21.74
N SER A 288 -5.57 26.29 21.05
CA SER A 288 -5.01 27.57 21.50
C SER A 288 -6.08 28.65 21.66
N GLN A 289 -7.00 28.75 20.68
CA GLN A 289 -8.13 29.67 20.75
C GLN A 289 -9.09 29.34 21.91
N LEU A 290 -9.35 28.06 22.15
CA LEU A 290 -10.21 27.62 23.25
C LEU A 290 -9.57 27.94 24.61
N GLU A 291 -8.27 27.68 24.78
CA GLU A 291 -7.52 28.02 25.99
C GLU A 291 -7.55 29.52 26.26
N GLN A 292 -7.40 30.35 25.22
CA GLN A 292 -7.55 31.80 25.35
C GLN A 292 -8.97 32.19 25.81
N ARG A 293 -10.01 31.67 25.17
CA ARG A 293 -11.41 31.97 25.55
C ARG A 293 -11.74 31.51 26.96
N VAL A 294 -11.21 30.35 27.39
CA VAL A 294 -11.37 29.85 28.76
C VAL A 294 -10.73 30.82 29.74
N ARG A 295 -9.48 31.25 29.51
CA ARG A 295 -8.80 32.24 30.36
C ARG A 295 -9.58 33.55 30.48
N GLU A 296 -10.03 34.11 29.36
CA GLU A 296 -10.82 35.35 29.33
C GLU A 296 -12.15 35.21 30.10
N ARG A 297 -12.87 34.10 29.90
CA ARG A 297 -14.12 33.83 30.63
C ARG A 297 -13.90 33.63 32.12
N THR A 298 -12.87 32.89 32.51
CA THR A 298 -12.54 32.67 33.93
C THR A 298 -12.21 33.99 34.62
N ALA A 299 -11.40 34.85 34.00
CA ALA A 299 -11.10 36.18 34.52
C ALA A 299 -12.37 37.05 34.65
N ARG A 300 -13.25 36.99 33.64
CA ARG A 300 -14.51 37.74 33.68
C ARG A 300 -15.46 37.25 34.77
N ILE A 301 -15.57 35.94 34.98
CA ILE A 301 -16.38 35.35 36.06
C ILE A 301 -15.84 35.80 37.43
N GLN A 302 -14.53 35.70 37.66
CA GLN A 302 -13.93 36.16 38.92
C GLN A 302 -14.17 37.66 39.19
N GLN A 303 -14.11 38.49 38.15
CA GLN A 303 -14.43 39.91 38.27
C GLN A 303 -15.91 40.13 38.65
N LEU A 304 -16.83 39.44 37.99
CA LEU A 304 -18.27 39.53 38.28
C LEU A 304 -18.62 39.01 39.67
N GLU A 305 -17.99 37.92 40.12
CA GLU A 305 -18.15 37.39 41.48
C GLU A 305 -17.66 38.38 42.54
N SER A 306 -16.51 39.03 42.30
CA SER A 306 -16.00 40.08 43.19
C SER A 306 -16.94 41.29 43.27
N GLN A 307 -17.44 41.76 42.13
CA GLN A 307 -18.42 42.85 42.06
C GLN A 307 -19.72 42.49 42.76
N ARG A 308 -20.23 41.27 42.53
CA ARG A 308 -21.44 40.77 43.18
C ARG A 308 -21.26 40.70 44.69
N SER A 309 -20.13 40.16 45.18
CA SER A 309 -19.85 40.08 46.62
C SER A 309 -19.77 41.46 47.27
N GLN A 310 -19.19 42.47 46.58
CA GLN A 310 -19.22 43.85 47.04
C GLN A 310 -20.63 44.42 47.08
N ALA A 311 -21.43 44.21 46.04
CA ALA A 311 -22.81 44.69 45.99
C ALA A 311 -23.68 44.06 47.10
N GLU A 312 -23.53 42.75 47.35
CA GLU A 312 -24.22 42.04 48.43
C GLU A 312 -23.86 42.61 49.81
N LYS A 313 -22.56 42.89 50.06
CA LYS A 313 -22.11 43.55 51.31
C LYS A 313 -22.68 44.95 51.47
N LEU A 314 -22.69 45.73 50.40
CA LEU A 314 -23.20 47.11 50.42
C LEU A 314 -24.72 47.13 50.67
N ALA A 315 -25.46 46.22 50.06
CA ALA A 315 -26.89 46.05 50.28
C ALA A 315 -27.19 45.62 51.73
N ALA A 316 -26.43 44.67 52.29
CA ALA A 316 -26.59 44.26 53.69
C ALA A 316 -26.29 45.42 54.67
N LEU A 317 -25.24 46.21 54.41
CA LEU A 317 -24.93 47.41 55.18
C LEU A 317 -26.05 48.45 55.06
N GLY A 318 -26.62 48.63 53.87
CA GLY A 318 -27.73 49.56 53.65
C GLY A 318 -29.00 49.16 54.40
N HIS A 319 -29.34 47.88 54.42
CA HIS A 319 -30.48 47.37 55.21
C HIS A 319 -30.27 47.62 56.71
N LEU A 320 -29.09 47.26 57.25
CA LEU A 320 -28.77 47.52 58.66
C LEU A 320 -28.78 49.01 59.01
N ALA A 321 -28.25 49.87 58.13
CA ALA A 321 -28.27 51.31 58.34
C ALA A 321 -29.70 51.87 58.35
N ALA A 322 -30.58 51.36 57.47
CA ALA A 322 -31.99 51.72 57.46
C ALA A 322 -32.70 51.30 58.75
N ASP A 323 -32.48 50.06 59.20
CA ASP A 323 -33.06 49.54 60.44
C ASP A 323 -32.60 50.36 61.67
N ILE A 324 -31.30 50.59 61.81
CA ILE A 324 -30.73 51.40 62.91
C ILE A 324 -31.27 52.83 62.84
N ALA A 325 -31.39 53.43 61.65
CA ALA A 325 -31.93 54.77 61.51
C ALA A 325 -33.39 54.84 61.98
N HIS A 326 -34.21 53.84 61.65
CA HIS A 326 -35.59 53.74 62.15
C HIS A 326 -35.62 53.58 63.67
N GLU A 327 -34.80 52.69 64.24
CA GLU A 327 -34.75 52.47 65.69
C GLU A 327 -34.26 53.68 66.49
N VAL A 328 -33.31 54.46 65.95
CA VAL A 328 -32.81 55.70 66.59
C VAL A 328 -33.78 56.87 66.42
N ASN A 329 -34.44 56.98 65.26
CA ASN A 329 -35.40 58.06 65.00
C ASN A 329 -36.59 58.02 65.96
N ASN A 330 -37.05 56.83 66.36
CA ASN A 330 -38.19 56.66 67.25
C ASN A 330 -38.01 57.34 68.63
N PRO A 331 -36.99 56.99 69.45
CA PRO A 331 -36.74 57.66 70.72
C PRO A 331 -36.32 59.11 70.53
N LEU A 332 -35.59 59.44 69.45
CA LEU A 332 -35.12 60.80 69.18
C LEU A 332 -36.29 61.75 68.86
N ALA A 333 -37.29 61.30 68.11
CA ALA A 333 -38.54 62.03 67.91
C ALA A 333 -39.29 62.24 69.24
N GLY A 334 -39.33 61.21 70.10
CA GLY A 334 -39.87 61.32 71.45
C GLY A 334 -39.15 62.39 72.30
N ILE A 335 -37.82 62.34 72.34
CA ILE A 335 -36.97 63.31 73.05
C ILE A 335 -37.18 64.71 72.47
N THR A 336 -37.19 64.85 71.14
CA THR A 336 -37.38 66.13 70.45
C THR A 336 -38.72 66.75 70.83
N ASN A 337 -39.81 65.99 70.77
CA ASN A 337 -41.15 66.49 71.10
C ASN A 337 -41.25 66.88 72.58
N ALA A 338 -40.78 66.01 73.49
CA ALA A 338 -40.79 66.30 74.92
C ALA A 338 -39.94 67.53 75.26
N PHE A 339 -38.76 67.64 74.67
CA PHE A 339 -37.86 68.77 74.88
C PHE A 339 -38.41 70.07 74.28
N HIS A 340 -39.11 69.99 73.13
CA HIS A 340 -39.75 71.15 72.52
C HIS A 340 -40.81 71.78 73.44
N LEU A 341 -41.61 70.95 74.13
CA LEU A 341 -42.58 71.42 75.14
C LEU A 341 -41.89 72.09 76.33
N VAL A 342 -40.77 71.52 76.81
CA VAL A 342 -39.97 72.12 77.88
C VAL A 342 -39.36 73.46 77.43
N LYS A 343 -38.84 73.54 76.19
CA LYS A 343 -38.25 74.75 75.61
C LYS A 343 -39.27 75.88 75.51
N GLN A 344 -40.53 75.59 75.14
CA GLN A 344 -41.59 76.59 75.05
C GLN A 344 -41.91 77.26 76.40
N GLY A 345 -41.70 76.57 77.52
CA GLY A 345 -41.91 77.10 78.86
C GLY A 345 -40.74 77.95 79.41
N ILE A 346 -39.62 78.04 78.71
CA ILE A 346 -38.40 78.72 79.16
C ILE A 346 -38.05 79.86 78.21
N GLY A 347 -38.28 81.11 78.65
CA GLY A 347 -37.89 82.30 77.90
C GLY A 347 -36.38 82.48 77.78
N SER A 348 -35.94 83.25 76.76
CA SER A 348 -34.53 83.50 76.44
C SER A 348 -33.71 84.15 77.57
N GLU A 349 -34.38 84.77 78.54
CA GLU A 349 -33.74 85.43 79.69
C GLU A 349 -33.55 84.51 80.91
N HIS A 350 -34.01 83.26 80.83
CA HIS A 350 -33.88 82.31 81.92
C HIS A 350 -32.39 81.97 82.17
N ARG A 351 -31.97 81.91 83.45
CA ARG A 351 -30.57 81.71 83.86
C ARG A 351 -29.86 80.51 83.22
N HIS A 352 -30.62 79.50 82.81
CA HIS A 352 -30.13 78.25 82.21
C HIS A 352 -30.48 78.08 80.72
N TYR A 353 -31.00 79.12 80.05
CA TYR A 353 -31.43 79.05 78.64
C TYR A 353 -30.32 78.59 77.69
N ARG A 354 -29.05 78.96 77.97
CA ARG A 354 -27.88 78.49 77.21
C ARG A 354 -27.76 76.96 77.14
N PHE A 355 -28.14 76.24 78.21
CA PHE A 355 -28.13 74.77 78.20
C PHE A 355 -29.31 74.19 77.42
N VAL A 356 -30.47 74.84 77.48
CA VAL A 356 -31.66 74.46 76.71
C VAL A 356 -31.38 74.58 75.21
N ASP A 357 -30.78 75.70 74.80
CA ASP A 357 -30.43 75.93 73.40
C ASP A 357 -29.32 74.99 72.91
N LEU A 358 -28.36 74.62 73.77
CA LEU A 358 -27.35 73.62 73.45
C LEU A 358 -27.97 72.24 73.18
N ILE A 359 -28.89 71.79 74.04
CA ILE A 359 -29.57 70.50 73.88
C ILE A 359 -30.40 70.49 72.60
N ASP A 360 -31.12 71.57 72.28
CA ASP A 360 -31.89 71.67 71.03
C ASP A 360 -30.99 71.55 69.79
N ARG A 361 -29.86 72.27 69.79
CA ARG A 361 -28.88 72.18 68.70
C ARG A 361 -28.31 70.78 68.55
N GLU A 362 -28.00 70.07 69.64
CA GLU A 362 -27.49 68.70 69.57
C GLU A 362 -28.56 67.69 69.14
N ILE A 363 -29.83 67.85 69.54
CA ILE A 363 -30.94 67.05 69.02
C ILE A 363 -31.10 67.24 67.50
N GLN A 364 -31.09 68.49 67.03
CA GLN A 364 -31.15 68.79 65.59
C GLN A 364 -29.95 68.21 64.84
N ARG A 365 -28.75 68.29 65.43
CA ARG A 365 -27.53 67.71 64.85
C ARG A 365 -27.62 66.19 64.75
N LEU A 366 -28.06 65.50 65.80
CA LEU A 366 -28.25 64.05 65.79
C LEU A 366 -29.30 63.63 64.76
N THR A 367 -30.42 64.37 64.67
CA THR A 367 -31.45 64.14 63.63
C THR A 367 -30.86 64.27 62.22
N ALA A 368 -30.03 65.30 61.99
CA ALA A 368 -29.38 65.51 60.70
C ALA A 368 -28.36 64.40 60.37
N ILE A 369 -27.63 63.89 61.37
CA ILE A 369 -26.69 62.78 61.19
C ILE A 369 -27.42 61.49 60.82
N VAL A 370 -28.48 61.14 61.55
CA VAL A 370 -29.28 59.93 61.28
C VAL A 370 -29.93 60.02 59.89
N LYS A 371 -30.45 61.19 59.51
CA LYS A 371 -31.02 61.42 58.18
C LYS A 371 -29.98 61.33 57.05
N LYS A 372 -28.75 61.84 57.28
CA LYS A 372 -27.62 61.68 56.35
C LYS A 372 -27.19 60.22 56.22
N MET A 373 -27.16 59.48 57.32
CA MET A 373 -26.86 58.04 57.31
C MET A 373 -27.87 57.29 56.46
N TYR A 374 -29.18 57.55 56.65
CA TYR A 374 -30.24 56.92 55.87
C TYR A 374 -30.17 57.24 54.36
N THR A 375 -29.91 58.50 53.99
CA THR A 375 -29.82 58.93 52.58
C THR A 375 -28.56 58.43 51.87
N LEU A 376 -27.47 58.16 52.59
CA LEU A 376 -26.23 57.65 52.00
C LEU A 376 -26.34 56.20 51.49
N TYR A 377 -27.34 55.44 51.97
CA TYR A 377 -27.50 54.02 51.67
C TYR A 377 -28.80 53.69 50.92
N GLN A 378 -29.62 54.70 50.56
CA GLN A 378 -30.82 54.56 49.72
C GLN A 378 -30.60 54.92 48.24
N GLY A 379 -29.44 55.47 47.88
CA GLY A 379 -29.00 55.68 46.51
C GLY A 379 -27.87 54.73 46.16
#